data_AF-A0A0F9DC69-F1
#
_entry.id   AF-A0A0F9DC69-F1
#
_cell.length_a   1.000
_cell.length_b   1.000
_cell.length_c   1.000
_cell.angle_alpha   90.00
_cell.angle_beta   90.00
_cell.angle_gamma   90.00
#
_symmetry.space_group_name_H-M   'P 1'
#
loop_
_entity.id
_entity.type
_entity.pdbx_description
1 polymer ?
#
loop_
_entity_poly.entity_id
_entity_poly.type
_entity_poly.pdbx_seq_one_letter_code
_entity_poly.pdbx_strand_id
1 'polypeptide(L)'
;MNKAEMLAHWQSITPDQDIAIEAVAYKHKGSTYDQNGIRLTGSQQFIDSILSRLKELLDYEADDTRLQVVYKQSQDKDTGLPLDSYNCYIQVHERGGEACIMNAIVRGARQRIAARQS
;
A
#
# COMPACT_ATOMS: atom_id res chain seq x y z
N MET A 1 14.34 -21.88 -5.41
CA MET A 1 15.33 -20.82 -5.20
C MET A 1 15.88 -20.94 -3.79
N ASN A 2 17.18 -21.16 -3.63
CA ASN A 2 17.86 -21.12 -2.34
C ASN A 2 18.33 -19.70 -2.00
N LYS A 3 18.90 -19.49 -0.80
CA LYS A 3 19.37 -18.17 -0.35
C LYS A 3 20.42 -17.56 -1.28
N ALA A 4 21.39 -18.34 -1.74
CA ALA A 4 22.47 -17.84 -2.59
C ALA A 4 21.93 -17.41 -3.96
N GLU A 5 21.04 -18.21 -4.53
CA GLU A 5 20.33 -17.89 -5.78
C GLU A 5 19.50 -16.61 -5.64
N MET A 6 18.78 -16.44 -4.52
CA MET A 6 17.98 -15.22 -4.29
C MET A 6 18.85 -13.97 -4.16
N LEU A 7 20.00 -14.05 -3.46
CA LEU A 7 20.91 -12.92 -3.33
C LEU A 7 21.55 -12.53 -4.67
N ALA A 8 21.95 -13.52 -5.47
CA ALA A 8 22.47 -13.28 -6.82
C ALA A 8 21.40 -12.68 -7.73
N HIS A 9 20.17 -13.20 -7.66
CA HIS A 9 19.04 -12.64 -8.39
C HIS A 9 18.78 -11.19 -7.98
N TRP A 10 18.69 -10.88 -6.68
CA TRP A 10 18.47 -9.52 -6.19
C TRP A 10 19.54 -8.56 -6.73
N GLN A 11 20.82 -8.94 -6.70
CA GLN A 11 21.89 -8.12 -7.26
C GLN A 11 21.76 -7.86 -8.77
N SER A 12 21.08 -8.75 -9.50
CA SER A 12 20.85 -8.61 -10.94
C SER A 12 19.61 -7.76 -11.30
N ILE A 13 18.75 -7.44 -10.33
CA ILE A 13 17.55 -6.62 -10.56
C ILE A 13 17.98 -5.21 -10.94
N THR A 14 17.40 -4.66 -12.01
CA THR A 14 17.61 -3.27 -12.40
C THR A 14 17.12 -2.35 -11.27
N PRO A 15 17.93 -1.39 -10.78
CA PRO A 15 17.50 -0.47 -9.75
C PRO A 15 16.40 0.48 -10.28
N ASP A 16 15.65 1.08 -9.35
CA ASP A 16 14.68 2.15 -9.63
C ASP A 16 13.61 1.80 -10.68
N GLN A 17 13.16 0.54 -10.67
CA GLN A 17 11.99 0.11 -11.43
C GLN A 17 10.71 0.67 -10.80
N ASP A 18 9.74 1.04 -11.64
CA ASP A 18 8.39 1.39 -11.18
C ASP A 18 7.78 0.21 -10.40
N ILE A 19 7.09 0.52 -9.30
CA ILE A 19 6.37 -0.50 -8.53
C ILE A 19 5.14 -0.96 -9.31
N ALA A 20 5.25 -2.17 -9.88
CA ALA A 20 4.13 -2.88 -10.48
C ALA A 20 3.35 -3.64 -9.40
N ILE A 21 2.25 -3.05 -8.89
CA ILE A 21 1.30 -3.72 -8.01
C ILE A 21 -0.02 -3.92 -8.75
N GLU A 22 -0.52 -5.15 -8.71
CA GLU A 22 -1.88 -5.47 -9.14
C GLU A 22 -2.87 -5.26 -7.98
N ALA A 23 -3.93 -4.51 -8.24
CA ALA A 23 -4.97 -4.26 -7.24
C ALA A 23 -5.78 -5.53 -6.96
N VAL A 24 -6.04 -5.80 -5.68
CA VAL A 24 -6.96 -6.87 -5.27
C VAL A 24 -8.37 -6.51 -5.73
N ALA A 25 -8.97 -7.42 -6.49
CA ALA A 25 -10.30 -7.24 -7.07
C ALA A 25 -11.38 -6.90 -6.04
N TYR A 26 -12.34 -6.09 -6.44
CA TYR A 26 -13.46 -5.72 -5.58
C TYR A 26 -14.28 -6.96 -5.21
N LYS A 27 -14.64 -7.08 -3.92
CA LYS A 27 -15.34 -8.24 -3.34
C LYS A 27 -14.59 -9.58 -3.50
N HIS A 28 -13.27 -9.55 -3.68
CA HIS A 28 -12.41 -10.73 -3.63
C HIS A 28 -12.80 -11.67 -2.49
N LYS A 29 -12.79 -12.97 -2.76
CA LYS A 29 -13.15 -14.02 -1.81
C LYS A 29 -11.92 -14.85 -1.49
N GLY A 30 -11.79 -15.21 -0.21
CA GLY A 30 -10.63 -15.93 0.28
C GLY A 30 -9.56 -15.00 0.84
N SER A 31 -8.36 -15.56 0.99
CA SER A 31 -7.21 -14.82 1.53
C SER A 31 -6.73 -13.78 0.53
N THR A 32 -6.21 -12.65 1.02
CA THR A 32 -5.45 -11.69 0.22
C THR A 32 -3.94 -11.83 0.44
N TYR A 33 -3.51 -12.79 1.26
CA TYR A 33 -2.09 -13.04 1.55
C TYR A 33 -1.30 -13.57 0.36
N ASP A 34 -1.98 -14.12 -0.65
CA ASP A 34 -1.41 -14.59 -1.92
C ASP A 34 -1.38 -13.50 -3.01
N GLN A 35 -1.94 -12.32 -2.71
CA GLN A 35 -1.97 -11.17 -3.61
C GLN A 35 -0.74 -10.28 -3.38
N ASN A 36 -0.53 -9.32 -4.29
CA ASN A 36 0.55 -8.34 -4.18
C ASN A 36 0.41 -7.56 -2.86
N GLY A 37 1.49 -7.42 -2.11
CA GLY A 37 1.47 -6.73 -0.84
C GLY A 37 2.85 -6.59 -0.22
N ILE A 38 3.01 -5.57 0.61
CA ILE A 38 4.25 -5.29 1.33
C ILE A 38 3.99 -5.46 2.82
N ARG A 39 4.86 -6.22 3.49
CA ARG A 39 4.88 -6.36 4.94
C ARG A 39 6.23 -5.92 5.49
N LEU A 40 6.22 -4.90 6.33
CA LEU A 40 7.40 -4.40 7.03
C LEU A 40 7.23 -4.62 8.52
N THR A 41 8.28 -5.10 9.16
CA THR A 41 8.34 -5.28 10.62
C THR A 41 9.63 -4.72 11.16
N GLY A 42 9.58 -3.91 12.22
CA GLY A 42 10.77 -3.30 12.79
C GLY A 42 10.44 -2.07 13.64
N SER A 43 11.44 -1.24 13.90
CA SER A 43 11.23 0.05 14.54
C SER A 43 10.46 1.01 13.62
N GLN A 44 9.81 2.01 14.20
CA GLN A 44 9.15 3.06 13.42
C GLN A 44 10.12 3.77 12.46
N GLN A 45 11.31 4.13 12.94
CA GLN A 45 12.34 4.79 12.13
C GLN A 45 12.74 3.95 10.89
N PHE A 46 12.87 2.63 11.05
CA PHE A 46 13.17 1.74 9.93
C PHE A 46 12.03 1.72 8.92
N ILE A 47 10.79 1.55 9.38
CA ILE A 47 9.60 1.51 8.50
C ILE A 47 9.49 2.83 7.73
N ASP A 48 9.58 3.96 8.41
CA ASP A 48 9.50 5.29 7.78
C ASP A 48 10.60 5.47 6.72
N SER A 49 11.82 4.97 6.97
CA SER A 49 12.91 5.02 6.00
C SER A 49 12.61 4.24 4.72
N ILE A 50 11.92 3.10 4.82
CA ILE A 50 11.49 2.31 3.66
C ILE A 50 10.32 3.00 2.97
N LEU A 51 9.28 3.42 3.70
CA LEU A 51 8.12 4.11 3.13
C LEU A 51 8.51 5.42 2.42
N SER A 52 9.58 6.08 2.86
CA SER A 52 10.11 7.28 2.19
C SER A 52 10.56 7.02 0.75
N ARG A 53 10.91 5.76 0.42
CA ARG A 53 11.31 5.30 -0.92
C ARG A 53 10.17 4.69 -1.73
N LEU A 54 9.04 4.38 -1.09
CA LEU A 54 7.87 3.76 -1.71
C LEU A 54 6.73 4.78 -1.90
N LYS A 55 7.06 6.06 -2.12
CA LYS A 55 6.06 7.13 -2.20
C LYS A 55 5.17 7.03 -3.44
N GLU A 56 5.65 6.39 -4.52
CA GLU A 56 4.84 6.10 -5.71
C GLU A 56 3.60 5.24 -5.37
N LEU A 57 3.62 4.49 -4.25
CA LEU A 57 2.44 3.76 -3.80
C LEU A 57 1.25 4.69 -3.54
N LEU A 58 1.50 5.95 -3.18
CA LEU A 58 0.44 6.94 -2.94
C LEU A 58 -0.40 7.20 -4.19
N ASP A 59 0.15 6.98 -5.39
CA ASP A 59 -0.59 7.14 -6.66
C ASP A 59 -1.71 6.09 -6.82
N TYR A 60 -1.63 4.97 -6.09
CA TYR A 60 -2.68 3.96 -6.03
C TYR A 60 -3.82 4.30 -5.06
N GLU A 61 -3.74 5.41 -4.32
CA GLU A 61 -4.90 5.99 -3.61
C GLU A 61 -5.67 6.91 -4.57
N ALA A 62 -6.37 6.28 -5.52
CA ALA A 62 -7.06 6.95 -6.63
C ALA A 62 -8.59 6.81 -6.53
N ASP A 63 -9.31 7.07 -7.62
CA ASP A 63 -10.77 7.03 -7.62
C ASP A 63 -11.35 5.63 -7.75
N ASP A 64 -10.62 4.74 -8.41
CA ASP A 64 -10.96 3.34 -8.69
C ASP A 64 -10.13 2.35 -7.86
N THR A 65 -9.01 2.79 -7.30
CA THR A 65 -8.18 2.01 -6.36
C THR A 65 -8.04 2.71 -5.00
N ARG A 66 -7.64 1.95 -3.98
CA ARG A 66 -7.29 2.45 -2.65
C ARG A 66 -6.10 1.68 -2.07
N LEU A 67 -5.34 2.35 -1.24
CA LEU A 67 -4.37 1.72 -0.35
C LEU A 67 -5.07 1.22 0.91
N GLN A 68 -4.99 -0.09 1.14
CA GLN A 68 -5.21 -0.66 2.46
C GLN A 68 -3.89 -0.59 3.23
N VAL A 69 -3.86 0.24 4.28
CA VAL A 69 -2.70 0.39 5.16
C VAL A 69 -3.07 -0.03 6.57
N VAL A 70 -2.26 -0.92 7.17
CA VAL A 70 -2.32 -1.25 8.59
C VAL A 70 -0.96 -0.94 9.20
N TYR A 71 -0.89 0.05 10.07
CA TYR A 71 0.31 0.38 10.84
C TYR A 71 -0.01 0.26 12.33
N LYS A 72 0.51 -0.79 12.98
CA LYS A 72 0.23 -1.08 14.39
C LYS A 72 1.51 -1.35 15.17
N GLN A 73 1.58 -0.83 16.40
CA GLN A 73 2.58 -1.24 17.38
C GLN A 73 2.36 -2.70 17.77
N SER A 74 3.44 -3.48 17.75
CA SER A 74 3.44 -4.86 18.20
C SER A 74 3.19 -4.93 19.71
N GLN A 75 2.62 -6.04 20.15
CA GLN A 75 2.43 -6.35 21.56
C GLN A 75 3.08 -7.68 21.85
N ASP A 76 3.66 -7.80 23.04
CA ASP A 76 4.13 -9.07 23.57
C ASP A 76 2.94 -10.03 23.72
N LYS A 77 3.11 -11.26 23.25
CA LYS A 77 2.00 -12.22 23.16
C LYS A 77 1.51 -12.70 24.52
N ASP A 78 2.42 -12.78 25.49
CA ASP A 78 2.14 -13.37 26.81
C ASP A 78 1.64 -12.32 27.80
N THR A 79 2.13 -11.09 27.69
CA THR A 79 1.81 -9.98 28.61
C THR A 79 0.84 -8.95 28.03
N GLY A 80 0.68 -8.89 26.70
CA GLY A 80 -0.12 -7.87 26.00
C GLY A 80 0.48 -6.46 26.03
N LEU A 81 1.68 -6.30 26.61
CA LEU A 81 2.34 -5.01 26.71
C LEU A 81 2.87 -4.56 25.34
N PRO A 82 2.83 -3.26 25.01
CA PRO A 82 3.41 -2.74 23.78
C PRO A 82 4.92 -2.99 23.69
N LEU A 83 5.40 -3.29 22.49
CA LEU A 83 6.82 -3.42 22.15
C LEU A 83 7.29 -2.20 21.36
N ASP A 84 8.60 -1.96 21.30
CA ASP A 84 9.21 -0.92 20.44
C ASP A 84 9.29 -1.33 18.96
N SER A 85 8.50 -2.33 18.55
CA SER A 85 8.40 -2.79 17.18
C SER A 85 7.00 -2.58 16.64
N TYR A 86 6.89 -2.49 15.33
CA TYR A 86 5.66 -2.24 14.62
C TYR A 86 5.52 -3.19 13.44
N ASN A 87 4.28 -3.39 13.02
CA ASN A 87 3.93 -4.06 11.77
C ASN A 87 3.25 -3.05 10.84
N CYS A 88 3.76 -2.93 9.62
CA CYS A 88 3.15 -2.16 8.54
C CYS A 88 2.78 -3.11 7.39
N TYR A 89 1.51 -3.12 7.00
CA TYR A 89 1.00 -3.87 5.85
C TYR A 89 0.40 -2.90 4.85
N ILE A 90 0.76 -3.07 3.58
CA ILE A 90 0.25 -2.26 2.47
C ILE A 90 -0.22 -3.22 1.37
N GLN A 91 -1.47 -3.04 0.92
CA GLN A 91 -2.02 -3.66 -0.28
C GLN A 91 -2.83 -2.63 -1.07
N VAL A 92 -2.91 -2.79 -2.39
CA VAL A 92 -3.80 -2.00 -3.25
C VAL A 92 -5.07 -2.81 -3.47
N HIS A 93 -6.23 -2.16 -3.36
CA HIS A 93 -7.53 -2.76 -3.64
C HIS A 93 -8.32 -1.92 -4.63
N GLU A 94 -9.12 -2.55 -5.46
CA GLU A 94 -10.18 -1.85 -6.16
C GLU A 94 -11.21 -1.26 -5.17
N ARG A 95 -11.72 -0.09 -5.50
CA ARG A 95 -12.88 0.50 -4.81
C ARG A 95 -14.17 -0.11 -5.33
N GLY A 96 -15.21 -0.07 -4.51
CA GLY A 96 -16.56 -0.45 -4.94
C GLY A 96 -17.15 0.58 -5.90
N GLY A 97 -18.00 0.14 -6.82
CA GLY A 97 -18.59 1.00 -7.85
C GLY A 97 -19.29 2.26 -7.33
N GLU A 98 -19.96 2.19 -6.17
CA GLU A 98 -20.57 3.36 -5.53
C GLU A 98 -19.53 4.43 -5.13
N ALA A 99 -18.37 3.99 -4.64
CA ALA A 99 -17.28 4.89 -4.28
C ALA A 99 -16.65 5.52 -5.53
N CYS A 100 -16.45 4.75 -6.61
CA CYS A 100 -15.95 5.28 -7.88
C CYS A 100 -16.87 6.37 -8.46
N ILE A 101 -18.19 6.12 -8.44
CA ILE A 101 -19.20 7.09 -8.91
C ILE A 101 -19.17 8.37 -8.05
N MET A 102 -19.15 8.23 -6.73
CA MET A 102 -19.11 9.40 -5.83
C MET A 102 -17.83 10.23 -6.05
N ASN A 103 -16.68 9.58 -6.19
CA ASN A 103 -15.41 10.24 -6.45
C ASN A 103 -15.44 11.04 -7.77
N ALA A 104 -16.02 10.46 -8.83
CA ALA A 104 -16.21 11.15 -10.11
C ALA A 104 -17.09 12.41 -9.98
N ILE A 105 -18.20 12.32 -9.24
CA ILE A 105 -19.10 13.46 -9.00
C ILE A 105 -18.36 14.59 -8.27
N VAL A 106 -17.64 14.27 -7.19
CA VAL A 106 -16.91 15.26 -6.38
C VAL A 106 -15.84 15.97 -7.21
N ARG A 107 -15.06 15.22 -8.00
CA ARG A 107 -14.04 15.81 -8.89
C ARG A 107 -14.65 16.73 -9.94
N GLY A 108 -15.74 16.31 -10.58
CA GLY A 108 -16.45 17.15 -11.56
C GLY A 108 -17.06 18.42 -10.95
N ALA A 109 -17.45 18.39 -9.67
CA ALA A 109 -17.88 19.60 -8.95
C ALA A 109 -16.70 20.55 -8.69
N ARG A 110 -15.55 20.03 -8.24
CA ARG A 110 -14.33 20.83 -7.99
C ARG A 110 -13.82 21.52 -9.25
N GLN A 111 -13.75 20.82 -10.37
CA GLN A 111 -13.31 21.39 -11.66
C GLN A 111 -14.22 22.54 -12.12
N ARG A 112 -15.54 22.41 -11.94
CA ARG A 112 -16.51 23.47 -12.28
C ARG A 112 -16.38 24.71 -11.38
N ILE A 113 -16.02 24.54 -10.11
CA ILE A 113 -15.77 25.67 -9.21
C ILE A 113 -14.49 26.39 -9.62
N ALA A 114 -13.41 25.66 -9.89
CA ALA A 114 -12.14 26.23 -10.33
C ALA A 114 -12.26 27.01 -11.65
N ALA A 115 -12.99 26.46 -12.64
CA ALA A 115 -13.21 27.11 -13.94
C ALA A 115 -14.10 28.38 -13.88
N ARG A 116 -14.82 28.61 -12.78
CA ARG A 116 -15.60 29.84 -12.54
C ARG A 116 -14.80 30.93 -11.84
N GLN A 117 -13.62 30.60 -11.32
CA GLN A 117 -12.73 31.50 -10.58
C GLN A 117 -11.52 31.97 -11.41
N SER A 118 -11.37 31.43 -12.64
CA SER A 118 -10.39 31.82 -13.67
C SER A 118 -11.04 32.72 -14.72
#